data_AF-A0A453M3V2-F1
#
_entry.id   AF-A0A453M3V2-F1
#
_cell.length_a   1.000
_cell.length_b   1.000
_cell.length_c   1.000
_cell.angle_alpha   90.00
_cell.angle_beta   90.00
_cell.angle_gamma   90.00
#
_symmetry.space_group_name_H-M   'P 1'
#
loop_
_entity.id
_entity.type
_entity.pdbx_description
1 polymer ?
#
loop_
_entity_poly.entity_id
_entity_poly.type
_entity_poly.pdbx_seq_one_letter_code
_entity_poly.pdbx_strand_id
1 'polypeptide(L)'
;MKAPDTSKPPYVAKIEEIEAAGPRGANVKVKVRWYYRPEESIGGRRPFHGEKEVFLSDHQDVQSADTIECKCNVYSFRDYTKLSAVNPEDYFCRFEYKSITGSFVPDRIAVFCKCEMPYNPDDLMIQCEECSDW
;
A
#
# COMPACT_ATOMS: atom_id res chain seq x y z
N MET A 1 1.87 5.62 24.72
CA MET A 1 1.35 5.09 23.45
C MET A 1 -0.16 5.23 23.46
N LYS A 2 -0.77 5.83 22.44
CA LYS A 2 -2.24 5.81 22.28
C LYS A 2 -2.63 4.36 22.00
N ALA A 3 -3.64 3.84 22.70
CA ALA A 3 -4.19 2.53 22.36
C ALA A 3 -4.66 2.56 20.89
N PRO A 4 -4.40 1.51 20.11
CA PRO A 4 -4.88 1.44 18.73
C PRO A 4 -6.41 1.52 18.74
N ASP A 5 -6.95 2.38 17.89
CA ASP A 5 -8.38 2.46 17.65
C ASP A 5 -8.80 1.20 16.92
N THR A 6 -9.44 0.27 17.62
CA THR A 6 -9.85 -1.04 17.08
C THR A 6 -10.90 -0.93 15.98
N SER A 7 -11.47 0.26 15.75
CA SER A 7 -12.36 0.52 14.62
C SER A 7 -11.61 0.70 13.30
N LYS A 8 -10.28 0.88 13.34
CA LYS A 8 -9.46 1.11 12.15
C LYS A 8 -8.73 -0.17 11.71
N PRO A 9 -8.56 -0.38 10.40
CA PRO A 9 -7.78 -1.50 9.91
C PRO A 9 -6.32 -1.38 10.38
N PRO A 10 -5.61 -2.51 10.57
CA PRO A 10 -4.20 -2.49 10.95
C PRO A 10 -3.34 -1.70 9.95
N TYR A 11 -2.32 -1.03 10.47
CA TYR A 11 -1.33 -0.33 9.66
C TYR A 11 -0.46 -1.34 8.90
N VAL A 12 -0.07 -0.97 7.67
CA VAL A 12 0.82 -1.76 6.84
C VAL A 12 2.18 -1.07 6.80
N ALA A 13 3.27 -1.81 7.00
CA ALA A 13 4.61 -1.26 6.99
C ALA A 13 5.62 -2.22 6.39
N LYS A 14 6.64 -1.67 5.74
CA LYS A 14 7.84 -2.40 5.33
C LYS A 14 8.86 -2.33 6.46
N ILE A 15 9.33 -3.48 6.94
CA ILE A 15 10.47 -3.55 7.86
C ILE A 15 11.74 -3.27 7.05
N GLU A 16 12.48 -2.23 7.42
CA GLU A 16 13.76 -1.87 6.81
C GLU A 16 14.94 -2.43 7.63
N GLU A 17 14.79 -2.52 8.96
CA GLU A 17 15.84 -3.02 9.85
C GLU A 17 15.22 -3.61 11.14
N ILE A 18 15.86 -4.62 11.70
CA ILE A 18 15.50 -5.24 12.98
C ILE A 18 16.68 -5.11 13.93
N GLU A 19 16.46 -4.46 15.07
CA GLU A 19 17.48 -4.22 16.09
C GLU A 19 17.08 -4.90 17.40
N ALA A 20 17.90 -5.81 17.90
CA ALA A 20 17.72 -6.41 19.21
C ALA A 20 18.48 -5.59 20.27
N ALA A 21 17.76 -4.91 21.16
CA ALA A 21 18.33 -4.17 22.28
C ALA A 21 18.20 -4.94 23.60
N GLY A 22 19.20 -4.77 24.48
CA GLY A 22 19.20 -5.30 25.84
C GLY A 22 19.75 -6.73 25.99
N PRO A 23 19.94 -7.22 27.24
CA PRO A 23 20.48 -8.55 27.50
C PRO A 23 19.58 -9.64 26.89
N ARG A 24 20.18 -10.54 26.10
CA ARG A 24 19.48 -11.66 25.44
C ARG A 24 18.36 -11.24 24.45
N GLY A 25 18.38 -10.00 23.93
CA GLY A 25 17.41 -9.56 22.91
C GLY A 25 16.00 -9.31 23.44
N ALA A 26 15.86 -8.97 24.73
CA ALA A 26 14.56 -8.78 25.37
C ALA A 26 13.74 -7.60 24.82
N ASN A 27 14.36 -6.61 24.17
CA ASN A 27 13.68 -5.46 23.58
C ASN A 27 14.01 -5.37 22.09
N VAL A 28 13.27 -6.08 21.25
CA VAL A 28 13.43 -5.99 19.79
C VAL A 28 12.67 -4.77 19.27
N LYS A 29 13.37 -3.91 18.53
CA LYS A 29 12.82 -2.78 17.80
C LYS A 29 12.91 -3.03 16.30
N VAL A 30 11.96 -2.47 15.57
CA VAL A 30 11.94 -2.52 14.10
C VAL A 30 11.91 -1.12 13.55
N LYS A 31 12.82 -0.82 12.62
CA LYS A 31 12.75 0.37 11.79
C LYS A 31 11.83 0.07 10.62
N VAL A 32 10.78 0.88 10.47
CA VAL A 32 9.73 0.65 9.48
C VAL A 32 9.60 1.82 8.54
N ARG A 33 9.09 1.54 7.35
CA ARG A 33 8.63 2.52 6.36
C ARG A 33 7.15 2.29 6.11
N TRP A 34 6.32 3.30 6.35
CA TRP A 34 4.88 3.14 6.36
C TRP A 34 4.29 3.05 4.96
N TYR A 35 3.29 2.18 4.81
CA TYR A 35 2.36 2.21 3.69
C TYR A 35 1.10 2.98 4.09
N TYR A 36 0.72 3.96 3.29
CA TYR A 36 -0.49 4.75 3.49
C TYR A 36 -1.63 4.17 2.67
N ARG A 37 -2.82 4.10 3.25
CA ARG A 37 -4.04 3.79 2.50
C ARG A 37 -4.54 5.02 1.73
N PRO A 38 -5.31 4.85 0.66
CA PRO A 38 -5.91 5.96 -0.09
C PRO A 38 -6.60 7.02 0.78
N GLU A 39 -7.33 6.58 1.81
CA GLU A 39 -8.06 7.43 2.75
C GLU A 39 -7.15 8.27 3.65
N GLU A 40 -5.92 7.83 3.86
CA GLU A 40 -4.92 8.49 4.72
C GLU A 40 -4.09 9.51 3.94
N SER A 41 -4.20 9.53 2.61
CA SER A 41 -3.52 10.51 1.77
C SER A 41 -4.23 11.86 1.80
N ILE A 42 -3.47 12.95 1.60
CA ILE A 42 -4.02 14.33 1.57
C ILE A 42 -5.13 14.48 0.52
N GLY A 43 -5.03 13.76 -0.61
CA GLY A 43 -6.02 13.79 -1.68
C GLY A 43 -7.21 12.85 -1.50
N GLY A 44 -7.20 12.00 -0.47
CA GLY A 44 -8.21 10.98 -0.22
C GLY A 44 -8.29 9.87 -1.28
N ARG A 45 -9.24 8.95 -1.07
CA ARG A 45 -9.52 7.87 -2.04
C ARG A 45 -10.14 8.44 -3.33
N ARG A 46 -9.68 7.94 -4.47
CA ARG A 46 -10.18 8.24 -5.81
C ARG A 46 -10.80 6.97 -6.43
N PRO A 47 -11.67 7.09 -7.45
CA PRO A 47 -12.34 5.93 -8.05
C PRO A 47 -11.39 4.87 -8.61
N PHE A 48 -10.21 5.26 -9.10
CA PHE A 48 -9.24 4.31 -9.64
C PHE A 48 -8.41 3.58 -8.57
N HIS A 49 -8.55 3.96 -7.29
CA HIS A 49 -7.82 3.31 -6.21
C HIS A 49 -8.50 2.00 -5.82
N GLY A 50 -7.75 0.90 -5.92
CA GLY A 50 -8.26 -0.43 -5.54
C GLY A 50 -8.44 -0.58 -4.03
N GLU A 51 -9.28 -1.52 -3.61
CA GLU A 51 -9.59 -1.83 -2.20
C GLU A 51 -8.31 -2.21 -1.44
N LYS A 52 -7.46 -3.02 -2.07
CA LYS A 52 -6.17 -3.50 -1.53
C LYS A 52 -4.97 -2.61 -1.88
N GLU A 53 -5.22 -1.40 -2.38
CA GLU A 53 -4.15 -0.48 -2.74
C GLU A 53 -3.54 0.20 -1.51
N VAL A 54 -2.22 0.27 -1.48
CA VAL A 54 -1.45 1.04 -0.50
C VAL A 54 -0.28 1.77 -1.17
N PHE A 55 0.18 2.86 -0.55
CA PHE A 55 1.23 3.72 -1.11
C PHE A 55 2.48 3.69 -0.24
N LEU A 56 3.64 3.40 -0.84
CA LEU A 56 4.90 3.39 -0.11
C LEU A 56 5.31 4.83 0.24
N SER A 57 5.17 5.23 1.49
CA SER A 57 5.46 6.61 1.90
C SER A 57 6.96 6.85 2.12
N ASP A 58 7.40 8.09 2.26
CA ASP A 58 8.73 8.46 2.79
C ASP A 58 8.78 8.55 4.32
N HIS A 59 7.69 8.20 5.01
CA HIS A 59 7.59 8.24 6.46
C HIS A 59 8.25 6.99 7.07
N GLN A 60 9.36 7.21 7.78
CA GLN A 60 10.05 6.19 8.56
C GLN A 60 9.81 6.38 10.06
N ASP A 61 9.75 5.28 10.79
CA ASP A 61 9.57 5.27 12.24
C ASP A 61 10.24 4.05 12.88
N VAL A 62 10.34 4.02 14.22
CA VAL A 62 10.84 2.89 14.99
C VAL A 62 9.76 2.42 15.97
N GLN A 63 9.39 1.15 15.89
CA GLN A 63 8.35 0.53 16.73
C GLN A 63 8.90 -0.68 17.48
N SER A 64 8.19 -1.11 18.54
CA SER A 64 8.48 -2.40 19.18
C SER A 64 8.08 -3.53 18.23
N ALA A 65 8.85 -4.63 18.19
CA ALA A 65 8.43 -5.82 17.44
C ALA A 65 7.11 -6.41 17.95
N ASP A 66 6.75 -6.17 19.21
CA ASP A 66 5.51 -6.65 19.82
C ASP A 66 4.24 -6.01 19.20
N THR A 67 4.39 -4.92 18.44
CA THR A 67 3.25 -4.31 17.74
C THR A 67 2.92 -5.00 16.41
N ILE A 68 3.73 -5.98 15.98
CA ILE A 68 3.50 -6.69 14.73
C ILE A 68 2.41 -7.74 14.95
N GLU A 69 1.26 -7.56 14.31
CA GLU A 69 0.14 -8.50 14.40
C GLU A 69 0.31 -9.71 13.48
N CYS A 70 0.67 -9.47 12.21
CA CYS A 70 0.85 -10.52 11.21
C CYS A 70 1.77 -10.08 10.07
N LYS A 71 2.18 -11.05 9.25
CA LYS A 71 2.86 -10.81 7.98
C LYS A 71 1.82 -10.63 6.87
N CYS A 72 2.03 -9.66 5.99
CA CYS A 72 1.25 -9.47 4.76
C CYS A 72 2.18 -9.35 3.54
N ASN A 73 1.59 -9.41 2.34
CA ASN A 73 2.31 -9.24 1.08
C ASN A 73 1.89 -7.94 0.41
N VAL A 74 2.86 -7.14 -0.04
CA VAL A 74 2.60 -5.96 -0.88
C VAL A 74 3.25 -6.22 -2.24
N TYR A 75 2.43 -6.52 -3.24
CA TYR A 75 2.87 -6.83 -4.59
C TYR A 75 3.09 -5.56 -5.42
N SER A 76 3.88 -5.70 -6.49
CA SER A 76 3.80 -4.76 -7.60
C SER A 76 2.41 -4.86 -8.24
N PHE A 77 1.89 -3.77 -8.81
CA PHE A 77 0.60 -3.81 -9.52
C PHE A 77 0.54 -4.90 -10.60
N ARG A 78 1.65 -5.08 -11.34
CA ARG A 78 1.75 -6.09 -12.39
C ARG A 78 1.63 -7.52 -11.86
N ASP A 79 2.15 -7.78 -10.66
CA ASP A 79 2.12 -9.13 -10.09
C ASP A 79 0.82 -9.39 -9.35
N TYR A 80 0.24 -8.34 -8.74
CA TYR A 80 -1.07 -8.40 -8.13
C TYR A 80 -2.17 -8.76 -9.13
N THR A 81 -2.18 -8.15 -10.32
CA THR A 81 -3.19 -8.43 -11.37
C THR A 81 -3.08 -9.83 -11.97
N LYS A 82 -2.03 -10.59 -11.65
CA LYS A 82 -1.85 -11.98 -12.08
C LYS A 82 -2.22 -13.00 -11.01
N LEU A 83 -2.58 -12.57 -9.80
CA LEU A 83 -3.01 -13.47 -8.75
C LEU A 83 -4.30 -14.17 -9.18
N SER A 84 -4.35 -15.50 -9.01
CA SER A 84 -5.56 -16.28 -9.28
C SER A 84 -6.68 -16.01 -8.26
N ALA A 85 -6.30 -15.58 -7.05
CA ALA A 85 -7.18 -15.14 -5.98
C ALA A 85 -6.45 -14.14 -5.09
N VAL A 86 -7.18 -13.16 -4.55
CA VAL A 86 -6.66 -12.15 -3.63
C VAL A 86 -7.05 -12.56 -2.20
N ASN A 87 -6.06 -12.77 -1.33
CA ASN A 87 -6.30 -13.08 0.08
C ASN A 87 -6.44 -11.80 0.93
N PRO A 88 -6.92 -11.91 2.19
CA PRO A 88 -7.03 -10.77 3.08
C PRO A 88 -5.70 -10.03 3.31
N GLU A 89 -4.58 -10.75 3.38
CA GLU A 89 -3.24 -10.19 3.58
C GLU A 89 -2.50 -9.78 2.28
N ASP A 90 -3.18 -9.84 1.13
CA ASP A 90 -2.59 -9.44 -0.15
C ASP A 90 -2.97 -8.00 -0.49
N TYR A 91 -1.94 -7.17 -0.64
CA TYR A 91 -2.02 -5.76 -1.00
C TYR A 91 -1.21 -5.50 -2.27
N PHE A 92 -1.41 -4.34 -2.89
CA PHE A 92 -0.54 -3.89 -3.97
C PHE A 92 -0.14 -2.43 -3.84
N CYS A 93 1.00 -2.11 -4.44
CA CYS A 93 1.54 -0.76 -4.48
C CYS A 93 2.02 -0.45 -5.89
N ARG A 94 1.61 0.71 -6.41
CA ARG A 94 2.10 1.28 -7.69
C ARG A 94 2.62 2.70 -7.58
N PHE A 95 2.46 3.32 -6.41
CA PHE A 95 2.94 4.68 -6.16
C PHE A 95 3.81 4.75 -4.91
N GLU A 96 4.87 5.55 -4.99
CA GLU A 96 5.44 6.16 -3.80
C GLU A 96 4.65 7.42 -3.43
N TYR A 97 4.57 7.71 -2.13
CA TYR A 97 3.85 8.85 -1.59
C TYR A 97 4.78 9.71 -0.73
N LYS A 98 4.77 11.02 -0.96
CA LYS A 98 5.49 11.98 -0.11
C LYS A 98 4.56 12.48 0.98
N SER A 99 4.75 12.00 2.21
CA SER A 99 3.84 12.19 3.33
C SER A 99 3.61 13.65 3.72
N ILE A 100 4.60 14.52 3.49
CA ILE A 100 4.55 15.95 3.79
C ILE A 100 3.86 16.76 2.69
N THR A 101 4.19 16.49 1.42
CA THR A 101 3.71 17.30 0.27
C THR A 101 2.43 16.74 -0.35
N GLY A 102 2.11 15.47 -0.12
CA GLY A 102 1.00 14.78 -0.76
C GLY A 102 1.26 14.34 -2.20
N SER A 103 2.49 14.49 -2.71
CA SER A 103 2.83 14.14 -4.10
C SER A 103 3.05 12.65 -4.28
N PHE A 104 2.68 12.14 -5.46
CA PHE A 104 2.85 10.75 -5.86
C PHE A 104 3.97 10.58 -6.90
N VAL A 105 4.64 9.44 -6.87
CA VAL A 105 5.64 9.03 -7.87
C VAL A 105 5.31 7.62 -8.38
N PRO A 106 5.20 7.39 -9.70
CA PRO A 106 5.29 8.39 -10.77
C PRO A 106 4.09 9.36 -10.75
N ASP A 107 4.29 10.57 -11.28
CA ASP A 107 3.26 11.60 -11.43
C ASP A 107 2.37 11.40 -12.67
N ARG A 108 2.78 10.47 -13.55
CA ARG A 108 2.05 10.06 -14.76
C ARG A 108 1.86 8.55 -14.75
N ILE A 109 0.65 8.13 -15.07
CA ILE A 109 0.29 6.73 -15.24
C ILE A 109 -0.54 6.57 -16.51
N ALA A 110 -0.53 5.38 -17.09
CA ALA A 110 -1.40 5.06 -18.21
C ALA A 110 -2.88 5.19 -17.79
N VAL A 111 -3.66 5.75 -18.69
CA VAL A 111 -5.11 5.88 -18.56
C VAL A 111 -5.78 5.07 -19.66
N PHE A 112 -6.98 4.60 -19.38
CA PHE A 112 -7.75 3.71 -20.25
C PHE A 112 -9.19 4.21 -20.33
N CYS A 113 -9.92 3.66 -21.30
CA CYS A 113 -11.32 3.97 -21.56
C CYS A 113 -11.56 5.47 -21.89
N LYS A 114 -12.80 5.78 -22.29
CA LYS A 114 -13.26 7.15 -22.53
C LYS A 114 -13.26 8.02 -21.27
N CYS A 115 -13.18 7.41 -20.08
CA CYS A 115 -13.14 8.15 -18.82
C CYS A 115 -11.73 8.68 -18.49
N GLU A 116 -10.70 8.29 -19.25
CA GLU A 116 -9.32 8.70 -19.06
C GLU A 116 -8.82 8.48 -17.61
N MET A 117 -9.20 7.34 -17.03
CA MET A 117 -8.82 6.97 -15.67
C MET A 117 -7.77 5.85 -15.65
N PRO A 118 -6.87 5.81 -14.65
CA PRO A 118 -6.01 4.66 -14.43
C PRO A 118 -6.83 3.41 -14.14
N TYR A 119 -6.32 2.24 -14.51
CA TYR A 119 -7.01 0.96 -14.28
C TYR A 119 -7.17 0.67 -12.77
N ASN A 120 -8.39 0.38 -12.33
CA ASN A 120 -8.68 -0.17 -11.01
C ASN A 120 -8.76 -1.71 -11.11
N PRO A 121 -7.93 -2.49 -10.41
CA PRO A 121 -7.90 -3.94 -10.55
C PRO A 121 -9.17 -4.64 -10.02
N ASP A 122 -10.02 -3.93 -9.28
CA ASP A 122 -11.30 -4.45 -8.79
C ASP A 122 -12.42 -4.32 -9.84
N ASP A 123 -12.22 -3.47 -10.85
CA ASP A 123 -13.19 -3.21 -11.91
C ASP A 123 -12.89 -4.09 -13.14
N LEU A 124 -13.93 -4.69 -13.73
CA LEU A 124 -13.78 -5.45 -14.97
C LEU A 124 -13.59 -4.51 -16.16
N MET A 125 -12.48 -4.67 -16.89
CA MET A 125 -12.26 -4.00 -18.18
C MET A 125 -12.22 -5.02 -19.32
N ILE A 126 -12.68 -4.60 -20.50
CA ILE A 126 -12.77 -5.46 -21.70
C ILE A 126 -12.08 -4.74 -22.85
N GLN A 127 -11.09 -5.39 -23.45
CA GLN A 127 -10.36 -4.81 -24.57
C GLN A 127 -11.22 -4.80 -25.84
N CYS A 128 -11.29 -3.64 -26.51
CA CYS A 128 -11.87 -3.51 -27.84
C CYS A 128 -10.91 -4.08 -28.89
N GLU A 129 -11.41 -4.96 -29.76
CA GLU A 129 -10.61 -5.58 -30.83
C GLU A 129 -10.16 -4.57 -31.91
N GLU A 130 -10.89 -3.46 -32.09
CA GLU A 130 -10.58 -2.47 -33.13
C GLU A 130 -9.55 -1.43 -32.69
N CYS A 131 -9.71 -0.86 -31.49
CA CYS A 131 -8.80 0.19 -31.00
C CYS A 131 -7.73 -0.32 -30.01
N SER A 132 -7.80 -1.58 -29.59
CA SER A 132 -6.94 -2.17 -28.55
C SER A 132 -6.96 -1.44 -27.20
N ASP A 133 -7.89 -0.51 -27.00
CA ASP A 133 -8.16 0.17 -25.72
C ASP A 133 -9.03 -0.72 -24.81
N TRP A 134 -9.00 -0.44 -23.51
CA TRP A 134 -9.63 -1.23 -22.45
C TRP A 134 -10.80 -0.49 -21.80
#